data_AF-A0A9D6P436-F1
#
_entry.id   AF-A0A9D6P436-F1
#
_cell.length_a   1.000
_cell.length_b   1.000
_cell.length_c   1.000
_cell.angle_alpha   90.00
_cell.angle_beta   90.00
_cell.angle_gamma   90.00
#
_symmetry.space_group_name_H-M   'P 1'
#
loop_
_entity.id
_entity.type
_entity.pdbx_description
1 polymer ?
#
loop_
_entity_poly.entity_id
_entity_poly.type
_entity_poly.pdbx_seq_one_letter_code
_entity_poly.pdbx_strand_id
1 'polypeptide(L)'
;MASKAEKDKSFRRELLHQLITLSTSGFGLVAALAWNEAIQTFVKDYIQKLYPNQSGAISKLIYAVIITGFAVFITYQLSRLASRWGAKK
;
A
#
# COMPACT_ATOMS: atom_id res chain seq x y z
N MET A 1 21.63 -21.39 -32.43
CA MET A 1 22.29 -20.86 -31.22
C MET A 1 22.03 -19.36 -31.15
N ALA A 2 21.46 -18.83 -30.07
CA ALA A 2 21.19 -17.39 -29.96
C ALA A 2 22.51 -16.59 -30.01
N SER A 3 22.53 -15.52 -30.80
CA SER A 3 23.67 -14.59 -30.90
C SER A 3 24.00 -13.99 -29.52
N LYS A 4 25.27 -13.68 -29.27
CA LYS A 4 25.73 -13.01 -28.03
C LYS A 4 24.89 -11.74 -27.72
N ALA A 5 24.48 -11.02 -28.76
CA ALA A 5 23.63 -9.82 -28.62
C ALA A 5 22.20 -10.11 -28.13
N GLU A 6 21.63 -11.27 -28.45
CA GLU A 6 20.30 -11.69 -27.96
C GLU A 6 20.35 -12.03 -26.47
N LYS A 7 21.41 -12.73 -26.03
CA LYS A 7 21.63 -13.10 -24.62
C LYS A 7 21.83 -11.88 -23.72
N ASP A 8 22.57 -10.87 -24.19
CA ASP A 8 22.79 -9.64 -23.43
C ASP A 8 21.49 -8.83 -23.25
N LYS A 9 20.63 -8.79 -24.28
CA LYS A 9 19.32 -8.13 -24.19
C LYS A 9 18.38 -8.87 -23.22
N SER A 10 18.32 -10.19 -23.28
CA SER A 10 17.48 -10.98 -22.36
C SER A 10 17.96 -10.85 -20.91
N PHE A 11 19.27 -10.84 -20.68
CA PHE A 11 19.83 -10.66 -19.34
C PHE A 11 19.52 -9.27 -18.76
N ARG A 12 19.71 -8.19 -19.54
CA ARG A 12 19.35 -6.83 -19.10
C ARG A 12 17.86 -6.71 -18.77
N ARG A 13 17.00 -7.34 -19.58
CA ARG A 13 15.56 -7.36 -19.32
C ARG A 13 15.22 -8.05 -18.01
N GLU A 14 15.81 -9.22 -17.76
CA GLU A 14 15.61 -9.97 -16.52
C GLU A 14 16.10 -9.17 -15.29
N LEU A 15 17.29 -8.57 -15.38
CA LEU A 15 17.81 -7.69 -14.33
C LEU A 15 16.87 -6.51 -14.05
N LEU A 16 16.36 -5.85 -15.09
CA LEU A 16 15.41 -4.75 -14.93
C LEU A 16 14.12 -5.23 -14.26
N HIS A 17 13.59 -6.39 -14.63
CA HIS A 17 12.42 -6.98 -13.98
C HIS A 17 12.66 -7.26 -12.48
N GLN A 18 13.84 -7.79 -12.14
CA GLN A 18 14.22 -8.05 -10.74
C GLN A 18 14.36 -6.76 -9.94
N LEU A 19 15.00 -5.73 -10.51
CA LEU A 19 15.13 -4.42 -9.87
C LEU A 19 13.77 -3.76 -9.66
N ILE A 20 12.89 -3.78 -10.66
CA ILE A 20 11.52 -3.27 -10.52
C ILE A 20 10.81 -4.01 -9.39
N THR A 21 10.84 -5.33 -9.39
CA THR A 21 10.16 -6.16 -8.35
C THR A 21 10.69 -5.86 -6.95
N LEU A 22 12.01 -5.77 -6.78
CA LEU A 22 12.64 -5.47 -5.50
C LEU A 22 12.26 -4.07 -5.01
N SER A 23 12.35 -3.07 -5.89
CA SER A 23 12.00 -1.68 -5.57
C SER A 23 10.51 -1.53 -5.26
N THR A 24 9.61 -2.08 -6.08
CA THR A 24 8.17 -1.97 -5.84
C THR A 24 7.74 -2.69 -4.56
N SER A 25 8.34 -3.83 -4.26
CA SER A 25 8.04 -4.58 -3.03
C SER A 25 8.53 -3.82 -1.80
N GLY A 26 9.76 -3.29 -1.84
CA GLY A 26 10.32 -2.46 -0.77
C GLY A 26 9.50 -1.19 -0.52
N PHE A 27 9.16 -0.45 -1.58
CA PHE A 27 8.33 0.74 -1.46
C PHE A 27 6.90 0.43 -1.04
N GLY A 28 6.33 -0.70 -1.46
CA GLY A 28 5.02 -1.17 -0.99
C GLY A 28 4.98 -1.36 0.53
N LEU A 29 6.04 -1.97 1.10
CA LEU A 29 6.18 -2.13 2.55
C LEU A 29 6.31 -0.77 3.26
N VAL A 30 7.19 0.10 2.78
CA VAL A 30 7.39 1.44 3.36
C VAL A 30 6.09 2.25 3.30
N ALA A 31 5.37 2.20 2.19
CA ALA A 31 4.09 2.89 2.03
C ALA A 31 3.03 2.34 3.01
N ALA A 32 2.95 1.02 3.19
CA ALA A 32 2.03 0.41 4.14
C ALA A 32 2.32 0.88 5.59
N LEU A 33 3.60 0.92 5.97
CA LEU A 33 4.02 1.41 7.28
C LEU A 33 3.72 2.90 7.47
N ALA A 34 3.98 3.72 6.45
CA ALA A 34 3.71 5.15 6.50
C ALA A 34 2.21 5.46 6.68
N TRP A 35 1.33 4.75 5.98
CA TRP A 35 -0.11 4.90 6.16
C TRP A 35 -0.59 4.45 7.56
N ASN A 36 -0.05 3.34 8.07
CA ASN A 36 -0.34 2.88 9.42
C ASN A 36 0.01 3.94 10.48
N GLU A 37 1.21 4.51 10.40
CA GLU A 37 1.65 5.57 11.32
C GLU A 37 0.86 6.87 11.15
N ALA A 38 0.55 7.27 9.91
CA ALA A 38 -0.22 8.48 9.63
C ALA A 38 -1.64 8.40 10.25
N ILE A 39 -2.33 7.27 10.08
CA ILE A 39 -3.67 7.07 10.64
C ILE A 39 -3.61 7.04 12.17
N GLN A 40 -2.63 6.33 12.76
CA GLN A 40 -2.46 6.30 14.22
C GLN A 40 -2.20 7.69 14.80
N THR A 41 -1.30 8.44 14.18
CA THR A 41 -0.96 9.82 14.59
C THR A 41 -2.18 10.72 14.47
N PHE A 42 -2.92 10.63 13.35
CA PHE A 42 -4.16 11.38 13.17
C PHE A 42 -5.18 11.09 14.28
N VAL A 43 -5.42 9.81 14.61
CA VAL A 43 -6.34 9.45 15.69
C VAL A 43 -5.84 9.96 17.04
N LYS A 44 -4.55 9.82 17.33
CA LYS A 44 -3.96 10.31 18.57
C LYS A 44 -4.04 11.83 18.70
N ASP A 45 -3.69 12.57 17.66
CA ASP A 45 -3.61 14.02 17.73
C ASP A 45 -4.95 14.74 17.65
N TYR A 46 -5.91 14.19 16.89
CA TYR A 46 -7.20 14.84 16.69
C TYR A 46 -8.31 14.23 17.55
N ILE A 47 -8.35 12.91 17.71
CA ILE A 47 -9.47 12.26 18.41
C ILE A 47 -9.19 12.11 19.91
N GLN A 48 -7.99 11.69 20.29
CA GLN A 48 -7.66 11.50 21.72
C GLN A 48 -7.60 12.83 22.48
N LYS A 49 -7.14 13.93 21.85
CA LYS A 49 -7.14 15.27 22.47
C LYS A 49 -8.55 15.81 22.71
N LEU A 50 -9.53 15.43 21.90
CA LEU A 50 -10.94 15.81 22.08
C LEU A 50 -11.63 14.99 23.19
N TYR A 51 -11.14 13.79 23.48
CA TYR A 51 -11.69 12.90 24.51
C TYR A 51 -10.61 12.41 25.49
N PRO A 52 -10.00 13.31 26.29
CA PRO A 52 -8.88 12.96 27.17
C PRO A 52 -9.25 11.97 28.29
N ASN A 53 -10.54 11.89 28.66
CA ASN A 53 -11.04 11.03 29.75
C ASN A 53 -11.53 9.65 29.29
N GLN A 54 -11.53 9.38 27.99
CA GLN A 54 -11.93 8.08 27.46
C GLN A 54 -10.70 7.17 27.41
N SER A 55 -10.82 5.99 28.03
CA SER A 55 -9.78 4.97 28.03
C SER A 55 -9.26 4.72 26.62
N GLY A 56 -7.97 4.43 26.46
CA GLY A 56 -7.33 4.19 25.16
C GLY A 56 -7.94 3.06 24.31
N ALA A 57 -9.01 2.40 24.78
CA ALA A 57 -9.85 1.50 24.01
C ALA A 57 -10.68 2.24 22.94
N ILE A 58 -11.23 3.43 23.25
CA ILE A 58 -12.08 4.16 22.29
C ILE A 58 -11.24 4.73 21.14
N SER A 59 -10.03 5.24 21.43
CA SER A 59 -9.11 5.67 20.38
C SER A 59 -8.70 4.50 19.46
N LYS A 60 -8.45 3.31 20.01
CA LYS A 60 -8.17 2.09 19.24
C LYS A 60 -9.37 1.64 18.39
N LEU A 61 -10.60 1.75 18.90
CA LEU A 61 -11.80 1.45 18.12
C LEU A 61 -11.98 2.42 16.95
N ILE A 62 -11.75 3.71 17.17
CA ILE A 62 -11.83 4.72 16.10
C ILE A 62 -10.75 4.48 15.05
N TYR A 63 -9.52 4.18 15.48
CA TYR A 63 -8.46 3.74 14.59
C TYR A 63 -8.87 2.54 13.74
N ALA A 64 -9.45 1.49 14.36
CA ALA A 64 -9.90 0.29 13.66
C ALA A 64 -10.97 0.61 12.59
N VAL A 65 -11.97 1.44 12.93
CA VAL A 65 -13.01 1.85 11.98
C VAL A 65 -12.42 2.63 10.80
N ILE A 66 -11.50 3.56 11.07
CA ILE A 66 -10.86 4.38 10.02
C ILE A 66 -10.03 3.51 9.08
N ILE A 67 -9.19 2.62 9.61
CA ILE A 67 -8.33 1.79 8.76
C ILE A 67 -9.14 0.78 7.94
N THR A 68 -10.22 0.22 8.51
CA THR A 68 -11.15 -0.63 7.75
C THR A 68 -11.85 0.14 6.65
N GLY A 69 -12.35 1.34 6.94
CA GLY A 69 -12.98 2.21 5.93
C GLY A 69 -12.00 2.59 4.82
N PHE A 70 -10.76 2.93 5.17
CA PHE A 70 -9.69 3.24 4.22
C PHE A 70 -9.35 2.03 3.34
N ALA A 71 -9.23 0.84 3.91
CA ALA A 71 -8.99 -0.40 3.17
C ALA A 71 -10.11 -0.69 2.17
N VAL A 72 -11.38 -0.57 2.60
CA VAL A 72 -12.54 -0.74 1.70
C VAL A 72 -12.54 0.32 0.60
N PHE A 73 -12.24 1.58 0.93
CA PHE A 73 -12.17 2.65 -0.05
C PHE A 73 -11.09 2.40 -1.12
N ILE A 74 -9.86 2.08 -0.71
CA ILE A 74 -8.76 1.81 -1.64
C ILE A 74 -9.06 0.58 -2.49
N THR A 75 -9.53 -0.52 -1.89
CA THR A 75 -9.86 -1.76 -2.63
C THR A 75 -11.01 -1.55 -3.61
N TYR A 76 -12.04 -0.78 -3.24
CA TYR A 76 -13.13 -0.40 -4.14
C TYR A 76 -12.63 0.43 -5.33
N GLN A 77 -11.80 1.45 -5.07
CA GLN A 77 -11.25 2.31 -6.12
C GLN A 77 -10.34 1.52 -7.07
N LEU A 78 -9.49 0.65 -6.54
CA LEU A 78 -8.65 -0.25 -7.33
C LEU A 78 -9.49 -1.23 -8.15
N SER A 79 -10.55 -1.80 -7.58
CA SER A 79 -11.48 -2.68 -8.31
C SER A 79 -12.16 -1.96 -9.47
N ARG A 80 -12.56 -0.69 -9.27
CA ARG A 80 -13.15 0.15 -10.32
C ARG A 80 -12.14 0.54 -11.40
N LEU A 81 -10.88 0.80 -11.04
CA LEU A 81 -9.80 1.06 -12.00
C LEU A 81 -9.53 -0.20 -12.84
N ALA A 82 -9.43 -1.36 -12.20
CA ALA A 82 -9.21 -2.64 -12.86
C ALA A 82 -10.34 -2.98 -13.85
N SER A 83 -11.60 -2.74 -13.47
CA SER A 83 -12.75 -2.99 -14.35
C SER A 83 -12.79 -2.07 -15.56
N ARG A 84 -12.33 -0.81 -15.44
CA ARG A 84 -12.23 0.12 -16.57
C ARG A 84 -11.15 -0.25 -17.57
N TRP A 85 -10.08 -0.90 -17.12
CA TRP A 85 -8.91 -1.23 -17.95
C TRP A 85 -8.96 -2.66 -18.51
N GLY A 86 -10.13 -3.32 -18.39
CA GLY A 86 -10.31 -4.65 -18.95
C GLY A 86 -9.45 -5.72 -18.29
N ALA A 87 -9.00 -5.50 -17.05
CA ALA A 87 -8.48 -6.58 -16.20
C ALA A 87 -9.66 -7.46 -15.74
N LYS A 88 -10.39 -8.01 -16.72
CA LYS A 88 -11.13 -9.25 -16.56
C LYS A 88 -10.08 -10.32 -16.32
N LYS A 89 -10.04 -10.82 -15.09
CA LYS A 89 -9.74 -12.23 -14.93
C LYS A 89 -10.99 -13.01 -15.33
#